data_AF-A0A366MHG6-F1
#
_entry.id   AF-A0A366MHG6-F1
#
_cell.length_a   1.000
_cell.length_b   1.000
_cell.length_c   1.000
_cell.angle_alpha   90.00
_cell.angle_beta   90.00
_cell.angle_gamma   90.00
#
_symmetry.space_group_name_H-M   'P 1'
#
loop_
_entity.id
_entity.type
_entity.pdbx_description
1 polymer ?
#
loop_
_entity_poly.entity_id
_entity_poly.type
_entity_poly.pdbx_seq_one_letter_code
_entity_poly.pdbx_strand_id
1 'polypeptide(L)'
;MRKHIYINVTDEEFHTLDSIAENLGFISRTELFTACAHLLLYGETAGKIPDGITADQLTRLHHYSEDVNCMQRTFMEIVRETALPVIAMKGIATAENAFGEDIKHLIYERCGMVPEDTDIRTWFRVFKNLHRAELLEYRSRQFAAALAGDGE
;
A
#
# COMPACT_ATOMS: atom_id res chain seq x y z
N MET A 1 27.43 -18.42 13.10
CA MET A 1 26.58 -19.12 14.10
C MET A 1 25.21 -18.45 14.07
N ARG A 2 24.14 -19.15 13.63
CA ARG A 2 22.79 -18.56 13.59
C ARG A 2 22.23 -18.48 15.01
N LYS A 3 21.82 -17.29 15.45
CA LYS A 3 21.12 -17.10 16.72
C LYS A 3 19.63 -17.04 16.42
N HIS A 4 18.87 -17.89 17.09
CA HIS A 4 17.42 -17.90 17.02
C HIS A 4 16.86 -17.18 18.24
N ILE A 5 15.90 -16.30 18.03
CA ILE A 5 15.13 -15.64 19.08
C ILE A 5 13.69 -16.07 18.86
N TYR A 6 13.06 -16.55 19.92
CA TYR A 6 11.65 -16.94 19.93
C TYR A 6 10.87 -15.89 20.70
N ILE A 7 9.81 -15.38 20.07
CA ILE A 7 8.95 -14.36 20.65
C ILE A 7 7.58 -15.01 20.86
N ASN A 8 7.04 -14.88 22.07
CA ASN A 8 5.66 -15.26 22.34
C ASN A 8 4.75 -14.11 21.94
N VAL A 9 3.80 -14.43 21.06
CA VAL A 9 2.72 -13.56 20.60
C VAL A 9 1.43 -14.34 20.70
N THR A 10 0.32 -13.63 20.86
CA THR A 10 -1.02 -14.20 20.88
C THR A 10 -1.47 -14.62 19.48
N ASP A 11 -2.47 -15.51 19.39
CA ASP A 11 -3.00 -15.98 18.10
C ASP A 11 -3.58 -14.83 17.25
N GLU A 12 -4.17 -13.82 17.88
CA GLU A 12 -4.71 -12.64 17.20
C GLU A 12 -3.61 -11.76 16.60
N GLU A 13 -2.53 -11.53 17.34
CA GLU A 13 -1.34 -10.84 16.83
C GLU A 13 -0.70 -11.63 15.69
N PHE A 14 -0.71 -12.96 15.78
CA PHE A 14 -0.18 -13.85 14.76
C PHE A 14 -0.91 -13.71 13.42
N HIS A 15 -2.25 -13.72 13.45
CA HIS A 15 -3.08 -13.50 12.27
C HIS A 15 -2.91 -12.08 11.69
N THR A 16 -2.77 -11.09 12.57
CA THR A 16 -2.51 -9.71 12.18
C THR A 16 -1.18 -9.59 11.45
N LEU A 17 -0.12 -10.23 11.97
CA LEU A 17 1.21 -10.25 11.36
C LEU A 17 1.24 -11.01 10.02
N ASP A 18 0.50 -12.11 9.90
CA ASP A 18 0.34 -12.81 8.62
C ASP A 18 -0.33 -11.91 7.58
N SER A 19 -1.41 -11.23 7.97
CA SER A 19 -2.11 -10.30 7.07
C SER A 19 -1.21 -9.14 6.66
N ILE A 20 -0.42 -8.58 7.57
CA ILE A 20 0.54 -7.51 7.26
C ILE A 20 1.63 -8.01 6.32
N ALA A 21 2.22 -9.18 6.59
CA ALA A 21 3.25 -9.76 5.74
C ALA A 21 2.73 -10.00 4.32
N GLU A 22 1.53 -10.57 4.19
CA GLU A 22 0.87 -10.81 2.91
C GLU A 22 0.56 -9.49 2.17
N ASN A 23 -0.01 -8.52 2.87
CA ASN A 23 -0.39 -7.23 2.29
C ASN A 23 0.83 -6.41 1.82
N LEU A 24 1.98 -6.59 2.46
CA LEU A 24 3.24 -5.91 2.14
C LEU A 24 4.17 -6.74 1.25
N GLY A 25 3.76 -7.95 0.83
CA GLY A 25 4.51 -8.80 -0.10
C GLY A 25 5.72 -9.53 0.52
N PHE A 26 5.81 -9.64 1.84
CA PHE A 26 6.85 -10.43 2.50
C PHE A 26 6.55 -11.93 2.37
N ILE A 27 7.59 -12.72 2.09
CA ILE A 27 7.50 -14.18 1.91
C ILE A 27 7.25 -14.87 3.24
N SER A 28 7.66 -14.26 4.35
CA SER A 28 7.42 -14.81 5.68
C SER A 28 7.35 -13.74 6.76
N ARG A 29 6.69 -14.08 7.88
CA ARG A 29 6.73 -13.27 9.11
C ARG A 29 8.14 -13.01 9.62
N THR A 30 9.05 -13.97 9.46
CA THR A 30 10.47 -13.78 9.81
C THR A 30 11.08 -12.65 9.02
N GLU A 31 10.73 -12.54 7.73
CA GLU A 31 11.22 -11.48 6.86
C GLU A 31 10.65 -10.11 7.26
N LEU A 32 9.33 -10.05 7.52
CA LEU A 32 8.68 -8.86 8.07
C LEU A 32 9.33 -8.41 9.39
N PHE A 33 9.49 -9.33 10.36
CA PHE A 33 10.12 -9.02 11.65
C PHE A 33 11.57 -8.59 11.49
N THR A 34 12.30 -9.20 10.55
CA THR A 34 13.68 -8.82 10.28
C THR A 34 13.73 -7.41 9.71
N ALA A 35 12.86 -7.06 8.77
CA ALA A 35 12.78 -5.71 8.21
C ALA A 35 12.41 -4.66 9.28
N CYS A 36 11.38 -4.94 10.09
CA CYS A 36 10.98 -4.07 11.21
C CYS A 36 12.09 -3.95 12.26
N ALA A 37 12.76 -5.05 12.63
CA ALA A 37 13.88 -5.02 13.56
C ALA A 37 15.06 -4.21 13.01
N HIS A 38 15.34 -4.30 11.70
CA HIS A 38 16.37 -3.46 11.10
C HIS A 38 15.99 -1.97 11.14
N LEU A 39 14.74 -1.63 10.85
CA LEU A 39 14.23 -0.26 10.99
C LEU A 39 14.28 0.24 12.44
N LEU A 40 13.95 -0.60 13.41
CA LEU A 40 13.95 -0.20 14.83
C LEU A 40 15.35 -0.13 15.44
N LEU A 41 16.25 -1.07 15.09
CA LEU A 41 17.62 -1.12 15.61
C LEU A 41 18.53 -0.11 14.93
N TYR A 42 18.30 0.18 13.64
CA TYR A 42 19.19 1.02 12.84
C TYR A 42 18.53 2.28 12.30
N GLY A 43 17.20 2.40 12.33
CA GLY A 43 16.48 3.57 11.80
C GLY A 43 16.51 4.80 12.71
N GLU A 44 16.80 4.67 14.01
CA GLU A 44 16.92 5.83 14.92
C GLU A 44 18.08 5.78 15.93
N THR A 45 19.17 5.05 15.64
CA THR A 45 20.41 4.88 16.45
C THR A 45 20.37 3.81 17.57
N ALA A 46 21.23 2.79 17.43
CA ALA A 46 21.70 1.98 18.56
C ALA A 46 23.13 1.42 18.34
N GLY A 47 24.14 2.25 18.64
CA GLY A 47 25.39 1.83 19.29
C GLY A 47 26.48 1.08 18.50
N LYS A 48 26.21 0.59 17.28
CA LYS A 48 27.28 0.16 16.36
C LYS A 48 27.08 0.82 15.03
N ILE A 49 28.08 1.62 14.63
CA ILE A 49 28.17 2.16 13.28
C ILE A 49 28.17 0.94 12.35
N PRO A 50 27.16 0.76 11.49
CA PRO A 50 27.17 -0.30 10.50
C PRO A 50 28.44 -0.17 9.66
N ASP A 51 29.02 -1.29 9.22
CA ASP A 51 30.13 -1.21 8.28
C ASP A 51 29.69 -0.44 7.02
N GLY A 52 30.64 0.17 6.30
CA GLY A 52 30.32 1.09 5.20
C GLY A 52 29.40 0.49 4.13
N ILE A 53 29.44 -0.84 3.94
CA ILE A 53 28.58 -1.56 3.00
C ILE A 53 27.16 -1.66 3.56
N THR A 54 27.01 -2.03 4.82
CA THR A 54 25.71 -2.14 5.49
C THR A 54 25.03 -0.77 5.61
N ALA A 55 25.80 0.29 5.92
CA ALA A 55 25.29 1.66 5.98
C ALA A 55 24.75 2.13 4.62
N ASP A 56 25.48 1.85 3.53
CA ASP A 56 25.09 2.16 2.17
C ASP A 56 23.86 1.34 1.71
N GLN A 57 23.79 0.05 2.08
CA GLN A 57 22.60 -0.77 1.84
C GLN A 57 21.36 -0.27 2.59
N LEU A 58 21.49 0.07 3.87
CA LEU A 58 20.38 0.64 4.66
C LEU A 58 19.94 1.99 4.11
N THR A 59 20.89 2.82 3.68
CA THR A 59 20.60 4.11 3.04
C THR A 59 19.83 3.92 1.74
N ARG A 60 20.24 2.98 0.88
CA ARG A 60 19.49 2.66 -0.35
C ARG A 60 18.10 2.10 -0.06
N LEU A 61 17.97 1.22 0.93
CA LEU A 61 16.69 0.66 1.36
C LEU A 61 15.75 1.73 1.90
N HIS A 62 16.29 2.70 2.65
CA HIS A 62 15.53 3.82 3.17
C HIS A 62 15.00 4.69 2.02
N HIS A 63 15.86 5.13 1.10
CA HIS A 63 15.41 5.93 -0.06
C HIS A 63 14.40 5.16 -0.92
N TYR A 64 14.64 3.88 -1.19
CA TYR A 64 13.66 3.04 -1.90
C TYR A 64 12.32 2.98 -1.17
N SER A 65 12.33 2.85 0.16
CA SER A 65 11.10 2.88 0.97
C SER A 65 10.41 4.24 0.92
N GLU A 66 11.15 5.35 0.89
CA GLU A 66 10.59 6.69 0.73
C GLU A 66 9.94 6.86 -0.65
N ASP A 67 10.60 6.37 -1.70
CA ASP A 67 10.10 6.45 -3.07
C ASP A 67 8.82 5.61 -3.24
N VAL A 68 8.80 4.38 -2.71
CA VAL A 68 7.59 3.53 -2.69
C VAL A 68 6.45 4.20 -1.92
N ASN A 69 6.76 4.83 -0.78
CA ASN A 69 5.76 5.56 0.01
C ASN A 69 5.21 6.77 -0.77
N CYS A 70 6.07 7.52 -1.47
CA CYS A 70 5.64 8.60 -2.36
C CYS A 70 4.64 8.10 -3.40
N MET A 71 4.98 7.00 -4.10
CA MET A 71 4.13 6.45 -5.16
C MET A 71 2.78 5.98 -4.60
N GLN A 72 2.79 5.25 -3.48
CA GLN A 72 1.57 4.76 -2.84
C GLN A 72 0.65 5.90 -2.38
N ARG A 73 1.20 6.92 -1.72
CA ARG A 73 0.41 8.09 -1.28
C ARG A 73 -0.19 8.82 -2.47
N THR A 74 0.62 9.06 -3.50
CA THR A 74 0.21 9.73 -4.73
C THR A 74 -0.89 8.94 -5.45
N PHE A 75 -0.76 7.61 -5.53
CA PHE A 75 -1.78 6.73 -6.06
C PHE A 75 -3.12 6.92 -5.33
N MET A 76 -3.11 6.87 -3.98
CA MET A 76 -4.33 6.99 -3.18
C MET A 76 -5.02 8.34 -3.40
N GLU A 77 -4.26 9.42 -3.51
CA GLU A 77 -4.77 10.76 -3.82
C GLU A 77 -5.44 10.80 -5.20
N ILE A 78 -4.73 10.38 -6.25
CA ILE A 78 -5.24 10.40 -7.63
C ILE A 78 -6.52 9.55 -7.72
N VAL A 79 -6.49 8.33 -7.18
CA VAL A 79 -7.64 7.41 -7.25
C VAL A 79 -8.85 7.97 -6.52
N ARG A 80 -8.65 8.62 -5.38
CA ARG A 80 -9.74 9.27 -4.64
C ARG A 80 -10.37 10.40 -5.45
N GLU A 81 -9.56 11.20 -6.13
CA GLU A 81 -10.03 12.35 -6.92
C GLU A 81 -10.70 11.94 -8.24
N THR A 82 -10.19 10.90 -8.90
CA THR A 82 -10.50 10.61 -10.31
C THR A 82 -11.25 9.31 -10.53
N ALA A 83 -10.99 8.27 -9.73
CA ALA A 83 -11.45 6.91 -10.00
C ALA A 83 -12.50 6.40 -9.00
N LEU A 84 -12.70 7.09 -7.87
CA LEU A 84 -13.67 6.69 -6.83
C LEU A 84 -15.07 6.37 -7.39
N PRO A 85 -15.68 7.22 -8.27
CA PRO A 85 -17.00 6.93 -8.84
C PRO A 85 -17.02 5.66 -9.67
N VAL A 86 -15.97 5.41 -10.45
CA VAL A 86 -15.87 4.23 -11.34
C VAL A 86 -15.63 2.98 -10.52
N ILE A 87 -14.79 3.03 -9.49
CA ILE A 87 -14.57 1.91 -8.57
C ILE A 87 -15.87 1.59 -7.82
N ALA A 88 -16.58 2.62 -7.36
CA ALA A 88 -17.86 2.46 -6.69
C ALA A 88 -18.86 1.79 -7.64
N MET A 89 -19.09 2.31 -8.84
CA MET A 89 -20.19 1.83 -9.68
C MET A 89 -19.86 0.62 -10.56
N LYS A 90 -18.62 0.51 -11.05
CA LYS A 90 -18.20 -0.49 -12.05
C LYS A 90 -17.11 -1.44 -11.56
N GLY A 91 -16.42 -1.10 -10.47
CA GLY A 91 -15.41 -1.94 -9.83
C GLY A 91 -13.98 -1.66 -10.29
N ILE A 92 -13.03 -2.33 -9.63
CA ILE A 92 -11.58 -2.10 -9.81
C ILE A 92 -11.12 -2.38 -11.24
N ALA A 93 -11.52 -3.51 -11.83
CA ALA A 93 -11.00 -3.90 -13.15
C ALA A 93 -11.31 -2.85 -14.23
N THR A 94 -12.49 -2.23 -14.16
CA THR A 94 -12.85 -1.14 -15.08
C THR A 94 -12.05 0.12 -14.80
N ALA A 95 -11.79 0.45 -13.53
CA ALA A 95 -10.96 1.60 -13.17
C ALA A 95 -9.49 1.40 -13.58
N GLU A 96 -8.93 0.20 -13.37
CA GLU A 96 -7.58 -0.18 -13.79
C GLU A 96 -7.42 -0.03 -15.31
N ASN A 97 -8.37 -0.56 -16.10
CA ASN A 97 -8.34 -0.43 -17.56
C ASN A 97 -8.53 1.00 -18.06
N ALA A 98 -9.33 1.82 -17.35
CA ALA A 98 -9.66 3.17 -17.80
C ALA A 98 -8.61 4.21 -17.39
N PHE A 99 -7.97 4.04 -16.23
CA PHE A 99 -7.11 5.06 -15.62
C PHE A 99 -5.70 4.57 -15.30
N GLY A 100 -5.39 3.27 -15.45
CA GLY A 100 -4.12 2.69 -15.00
C GLY A 100 -2.90 3.37 -15.59
N GLU A 101 -2.88 3.62 -16.90
CA GLU A 101 -1.76 4.31 -17.57
C GLU A 101 -1.67 5.80 -17.15
N ASP A 102 -2.80 6.50 -17.07
CA ASP A 102 -2.82 7.91 -16.65
C ASP A 102 -2.32 8.06 -15.20
N ILE A 103 -2.72 7.15 -14.31
CA ILE A 103 -2.27 7.12 -12.92
C ILE A 103 -0.75 6.91 -12.85
N LYS A 104 -0.19 5.99 -13.65
CA LYS A 104 1.28 5.79 -13.70
C LYS A 104 2.00 7.04 -14.16
N HIS A 105 1.49 7.71 -15.20
CA HIS A 105 2.06 8.96 -15.68
C HIS A 105 2.06 10.04 -14.59
N LEU A 106 0.94 10.22 -13.90
CA LEU A 106 0.84 11.19 -12.80
C LEU A 106 1.74 10.84 -11.61
N ILE A 107 1.92 9.56 -11.30
CA ILE A 107 2.86 9.11 -10.26
C ILE A 107 4.31 9.42 -10.69
N TYR A 108 4.66 9.16 -11.95
CA TYR A 108 5.98 9.49 -12.47
C TYR A 108 6.27 11.00 -12.42
N GLU A 109 5.30 11.84 -12.80
CA GLU A 109 5.45 13.29 -12.74
C GLU A 109 5.70 13.81 -11.31
N ARG A 110 5.11 13.15 -10.30
CA ARG A 110 5.18 13.59 -8.90
C ARG A 110 6.32 12.96 -8.10
N CYS A 111 6.65 11.69 -8.35
CA CYS A 111 7.62 10.91 -7.59
C CYS A 111 8.86 10.53 -8.40
N GLY A 112 8.92 10.81 -9.70
CA GLY A 112 10.06 10.47 -10.57
C GLY A 112 10.25 8.99 -10.85
N MET A 113 9.30 8.14 -10.42
CA MET A 113 9.34 6.69 -10.59
C MET A 113 8.05 6.16 -11.19
N VAL A 114 8.15 5.07 -11.94
CA VAL A 114 7.01 4.39 -12.57
C VAL A 114 6.71 3.12 -11.77
N PRO A 115 5.50 2.97 -11.21
CA PRO A 115 5.13 1.74 -10.51
C PRO A 115 4.87 0.60 -11.49
N GLU A 116 5.09 -0.64 -11.05
CA GLU A 116 4.79 -1.82 -11.87
C GLU A 116 3.27 -2.04 -12.00
N ASP A 117 2.84 -2.79 -13.01
CA ASP A 117 1.43 -3.18 -13.19
C ASP A 117 0.87 -3.93 -11.96
N THR A 118 1.72 -4.78 -11.39
CA THR A 118 1.46 -5.56 -10.17
C THR A 118 1.24 -4.65 -8.97
N ASP A 119 2.00 -3.57 -8.84
CA ASP A 119 1.86 -2.57 -7.79
C ASP A 119 0.52 -1.83 -7.90
N ILE A 120 0.21 -1.29 -9.09
CA ILE A 120 -1.04 -0.57 -9.35
C ILE A 120 -2.26 -1.43 -8.99
N ARG A 121 -2.28 -2.69 -9.45
CA ARG A 121 -3.36 -3.63 -9.14
C ARG A 121 -3.48 -3.90 -7.64
N THR A 122 -2.36 -4.04 -6.96
CA THR A 122 -2.32 -4.25 -5.50
C THR A 122 -2.86 -3.02 -4.77
N TRP A 123 -2.43 -1.83 -5.16
CA TRP A 123 -2.87 -0.58 -4.53
C TRP A 123 -4.36 -0.30 -4.76
N PHE A 124 -4.92 -0.64 -5.92
CA PHE A 124 -6.38 -0.57 -6.12
C PHE A 124 -7.15 -1.50 -5.17
N ARG A 125 -6.63 -2.70 -4.90
CA ARG A 125 -7.24 -3.63 -3.93
C ARG A 125 -7.17 -3.06 -2.51
N VAL A 126 -6.02 -2.54 -2.12
CA VAL A 126 -5.82 -1.87 -0.83
C VAL A 126 -6.77 -0.68 -0.69
N PHE A 127 -6.84 0.20 -1.69
CA PHE A 127 -7.75 1.35 -1.71
C PHE A 127 -9.22 0.91 -1.50
N LYS A 128 -9.70 -0.08 -2.26
CA LYS A 128 -11.08 -0.58 -2.11
C LYS A 128 -11.36 -1.09 -0.70
N ASN A 129 -10.40 -1.76 -0.08
CA ASN A 129 -10.57 -2.33 1.26
C ASN A 129 -10.57 -1.23 2.32
N LEU A 130 -9.65 -0.27 2.23
CA LEU A 130 -9.56 0.87 3.15
C LEU A 130 -10.77 1.80 3.04
N HIS A 131 -11.24 2.06 1.82
CA HIS A 131 -12.34 2.99 1.52
C HIS A 131 -13.69 2.29 1.31
N ARG A 132 -13.85 1.06 1.82
CA ARG A 132 -15.07 0.26 1.60
C ARG A 132 -16.34 0.99 2.03
N ALA A 133 -16.31 1.67 3.17
CA ALA A 133 -17.45 2.43 3.68
C ALA A 133 -17.81 3.61 2.75
N GLU A 134 -16.80 4.38 2.31
CA GLU A 134 -16.95 5.52 1.39
C GLU A 134 -17.53 5.07 0.04
N LEU A 135 -17.05 3.94 -0.50
CA LEU A 135 -17.58 3.36 -1.74
C LEU A 135 -19.03 2.89 -1.60
N LEU A 136 -19.41 2.30 -0.47
CA LEU A 136 -20.80 1.89 -0.21
C LEU A 136 -21.72 3.10 -0.08
N GLU A 137 -21.27 4.13 0.65
CA GLU A 137 -22.03 5.36 0.80
C GLU A 137 -22.25 6.04 -0.56
N TYR A 138 -21.21 6.13 -1.39
CA TYR A 138 -21.33 6.66 -2.74
C TYR A 138 -22.39 5.91 -3.56
N ARG A 139 -22.35 4.57 -3.57
CA ARG A 139 -23.35 3.74 -4.24
C ARG A 139 -24.75 4.04 -3.75
N SER A 140 -24.96 4.05 -2.44
CA SER A 140 -26.26 4.29 -1.83
C SER A 140 -26.82 5.66 -2.22
N ARG A 141 -26.00 6.71 -2.24
CA ARG A 141 -26.42 8.05 -2.71
C ARG A 141 -26.82 8.03 -4.19
N GLN A 142 -26.06 7.38 -5.05
CA GLN A 142 -26.39 7.27 -6.48
C GLN A 142 -27.69 6.49 -6.71
N PHE A 143 -27.91 5.39 -5.97
CA PHE A 143 -29.17 4.65 -6.04
C PHE A 143 -30.36 5.49 -5.56
N ALA A 144 -30.22 6.21 -4.44
CA ALA A 144 -31.27 7.08 -3.93
C ALA A 144 -31.61 8.21 -4.91
N ALA A 145 -30.59 8.80 -5.55
CA ALA A 145 -30.78 9.83 -6.57
C ALA A 145 -31.50 9.29 -7.82
N ALA A 146 -31.14 8.09 -8.29
CA ALA A 146 -31.81 7.44 -9.41
C ALA A 146 -33.30 7.17 -9.10
N LEU A 147 -33.60 6.63 -7.91
CA LEU A 147 -34.98 6.38 -7.47
C LEU A 147 -35.81 7.65 -7.28
N ALA A 148 -35.17 8.77 -6.91
CA ALA A 148 -35.83 10.06 -6.80
C ALA A 148 -36.08 10.74 -8.16
N GLY A 149 -35.36 10.32 -9.22
CA GLY A 149 -35.50 10.82 -10.59
C GLY A 149 -36.50 10.08 -11.47
N ASP A 150 -36.97 8.89 -11.08
CA ASP A 150 -37.97 8.10 -11.81
C ASP A 150 -39.44 8.55 -11.53
N GLY A 151 -39.61 9.82 -11.14
CA GLY A 151 -40.90 10.43 -10.79
C GLY A 151 -41.35 11.57 -11.72
N GLU A 152 -40.83 11.64 -12.95
CA GLU A 152 -41.31 12.54 -14.02
C GLU A 152 -42.01 11.78 -15.15
#